data_AF-A0A8T4JB61-F1
#
_entry.id   AF-A0A8T4JB61-F1
#
_cell.length_a   1.000
_cell.length_b   1.000
_cell.length_c   1.000
_cell.angle_alpha   90.00
_cell.angle_beta   90.00
_cell.angle_gamma   90.00
#
_symmetry.space_group_name_H-M   'P 1'
#
loop_
_entity.id
_entity.type
_entity.pdbx_description
1 polymer ?
#
loop_
_entity_poly.entity_id
_entity_poly.type
_entity_poly.pdbx_seq_one_letter_code
_entity_poly.pdbx_strand_id
1 'polypeptide(L)'
;MKLNFFKNWRIYLMIFVVMGSVALLIPSPQSGVIVKTISNDSPFLGKVTIGETIDWANEQQITTPEDFYSFDNFTGVFRFNHNGELGLVDISEPGLGVIVEEKPTTKINLGLDLIGGTRVILQPMEKNISEDLMSQIISTLETRINIYGLRESRFQVIDDIMGESYIQIEMAGGSQAEIEELLAKQGKFAGKIPKLVSITDGTGIMTIDGTDYNISYSDNKITLDGKTLSINQTSTLDGLEYQFINYTNDSAVILFTAFTGEDIRSVCIQDQPGICASRLYETPGGYEFLFQVIISHEGAERFAKLTRGMETLVNPNSGEVYLESKLALFLDDNL
;
A
#
# COMPACT_ATOMS: atom_id res chain seq x y z
N MET A 1 -29.11 -4.61 66.98
CA MET A 1 -27.79 -3.95 66.82
C MET A 1 -27.94 -2.86 65.76
N LYS A 2 -28.18 -1.60 66.15
CA LYS A 2 -28.28 -0.50 65.18
C LYS A 2 -26.85 -0.19 64.73
N LEU A 3 -26.45 -0.68 63.56
CA LEU A 3 -25.19 -0.27 62.94
C LEU A 3 -25.28 1.23 62.68
N ASN A 4 -24.51 2.02 63.43
CA ASN A 4 -24.33 3.45 63.16
C ASN A 4 -23.43 3.60 61.94
N PHE A 5 -23.96 3.24 60.77
CA PHE A 5 -23.28 3.24 59.47
C PHE A 5 -22.64 4.61 59.20
N PHE A 6 -23.33 5.70 59.49
CA PHE A 6 -22.85 7.06 59.23
C PHE A 6 -21.90 7.65 60.29
N LYS A 7 -21.44 6.87 61.28
CA LYS A 7 -20.47 7.36 62.30
C LYS A 7 -19.02 7.04 61.94
N ASN A 8 -18.78 6.13 60.99
CA ASN A 8 -17.43 5.72 60.63
C ASN A 8 -16.86 6.66 59.56
N TRP A 9 -15.76 7.35 59.87
CA TRP A 9 -15.11 8.31 58.96
C TRP A 9 -14.69 7.67 57.63
N ARG A 10 -14.37 6.37 57.63
CA ARG A 10 -14.00 5.59 56.44
C ARG A 10 -15.12 5.55 55.40
N ILE A 11 -16.38 5.62 55.82
CA ILE A 11 -17.55 5.62 54.92
C ILE A 11 -17.65 6.96 54.18
N TYR A 12 -17.37 8.07 54.85
CA TYR A 12 -17.29 9.38 54.18
C TYR A 12 -16.13 9.45 53.19
N LEU A 13 -14.98 8.84 53.51
CA LEU A 13 -13.86 8.74 52.58
C LEU A 13 -14.23 7.90 51.34
N MET A 14 -14.91 6.76 51.51
CA MET A 14 -15.40 5.99 50.36
C MET A 14 -16.39 6.78 49.51
N ILE A 15 -17.37 7.45 50.13
CA ILE A 15 -18.34 8.28 49.40
C ILE A 15 -17.63 9.41 48.64
N PHE A 16 -16.63 10.05 49.25
CA PHE A 16 -15.83 11.09 48.60
C PHE A 16 -15.04 10.55 47.40
N VAL A 17 -14.41 9.37 47.53
CA VAL A 17 -13.68 8.73 46.42
C VAL A 17 -14.61 8.36 45.27
N VAL A 18 -15.80 7.81 45.56
CA VAL A 18 -16.80 7.46 44.54
C VAL A 18 -17.40 8.71 43.88
N MET A 19 -17.71 9.76 44.64
CA MET A 19 -18.17 11.02 44.05
C MET A 19 -17.06 11.69 43.24
N GLY A 20 -15.81 11.62 43.68
CA GLY A 20 -14.65 12.09 42.94
C GLY A 20 -14.46 11.35 41.62
N SER A 21 -14.61 10.02 41.59
CA SER A 21 -14.51 9.25 40.34
C SER A 21 -15.65 9.55 39.38
N VAL A 22 -16.89 9.71 39.86
CA VAL A 22 -18.03 10.11 39.03
C VAL A 22 -17.85 11.53 38.49
N ALA A 23 -17.37 12.47 39.31
CA ALA A 23 -17.10 13.84 38.88
C ALA A 23 -16.04 13.92 37.77
N LEU A 24 -15.06 13.01 37.77
CA LEU A 24 -14.07 12.90 36.68
C LEU A 24 -14.63 12.31 35.38
N LEU A 25 -15.81 11.67 35.42
CA LEU A 25 -16.50 11.09 34.26
C LEU A 25 -17.56 12.02 33.67
N ILE A 26 -17.90 13.13 34.34
CA ILE A 26 -18.88 14.09 33.81
C ILE A 26 -18.30 14.71 32.52
N PRO A 27 -19.01 14.61 31.39
CA PRO A 27 -18.53 15.17 30.12
C PRO A 27 -18.28 16.66 30.27
N SER A 28 -17.10 17.12 29.86
CA SER A 28 -16.85 18.55 29.69
C SER A 28 -17.42 18.96 28.33
N PRO A 29 -18.26 20.01 28.25
CA PRO A 29 -18.66 20.55 26.96
C PRO A 29 -17.41 21.09 26.26
N GLN A 30 -16.91 20.35 25.27
CA GLN A 30 -15.83 20.79 24.41
C GLN A 30 -16.44 21.03 23.03
N SER A 31 -16.36 22.28 22.59
CA SER A 31 -16.79 22.69 21.26
C SER A 31 -15.67 22.41 20.25
N GLY A 32 -16.06 22.21 18.99
CA GLY A 32 -15.15 21.95 17.89
C GLY A 32 -15.30 20.56 17.31
N VAL A 33 -14.69 20.38 16.14
CA VAL A 33 -14.62 19.12 15.40
C VAL A 33 -13.17 18.68 15.31
N ILE A 34 -12.94 17.38 15.21
CA ILE A 34 -11.59 16.81 15.06
C ILE A 34 -11.37 16.44 13.59
N VAL A 35 -10.21 16.76 13.06
CA VAL A 35 -9.82 16.36 11.70
C VAL A 35 -9.47 14.87 11.67
N LYS A 36 -10.22 14.08 10.90
CA LYS A 36 -9.97 12.64 10.71
C LYS A 36 -9.09 12.34 9.51
N THR A 37 -9.38 12.98 8.38
CA THR A 37 -8.69 12.69 7.13
C THR A 37 -8.58 13.97 6.32
N ILE A 38 -7.49 14.07 5.56
CA ILE A 38 -7.21 15.19 4.65
C ILE A 38 -6.86 14.54 3.30
N SER A 39 -7.63 14.86 2.27
CA SER A 39 -7.36 14.38 0.91
C SER A 39 -6.10 15.03 0.33
N ASN A 40 -5.42 14.35 -0.60
CA ASN A 40 -4.17 14.83 -1.19
C ASN A 40 -4.32 16.14 -1.99
N ASP A 41 -5.53 16.44 -2.47
CA ASP A 41 -5.91 17.65 -3.19
C ASP A 41 -6.50 18.75 -2.28
N SER A 42 -6.61 18.48 -0.97
CA SER A 42 -7.20 19.42 -0.02
C SER A 42 -6.33 20.67 0.16
N PRO A 43 -6.92 21.88 0.17
CA PRO A 43 -6.23 23.12 0.54
C PRO A 43 -5.63 23.12 1.96
N PHE A 44 -6.08 22.20 2.81
CA PHE A 44 -5.63 22.06 4.19
C PHE A 44 -4.40 21.16 4.34
N LEU A 45 -3.96 20.49 3.27
CA LEU A 45 -2.81 19.60 3.29
C LEU A 45 -1.53 20.34 3.71
N GLY A 46 -0.88 19.84 4.77
CA GLY A 46 0.34 20.44 5.33
C GLY A 46 0.11 21.74 6.13
N LYS A 47 -1.14 22.17 6.31
CA LYS A 47 -1.53 23.30 7.17
C LYS A 47 -2.18 22.84 8.47
N VAL A 48 -2.88 21.72 8.41
CA VAL A 48 -3.55 21.08 9.55
C VAL A 48 -3.11 19.62 9.58
N THR A 49 -3.01 19.05 10.78
CA THR A 49 -2.71 17.62 10.95
C THR A 49 -3.92 16.84 11.47
N ILE A 50 -3.95 15.54 11.18
CA ILE A 50 -4.99 14.63 11.67
C ILE A 50 -4.96 14.63 13.20
N GLY A 51 -6.13 14.76 13.82
CA GLY A 51 -6.30 14.86 15.27
C GLY A 51 -6.37 16.28 15.82
N GLU A 52 -6.12 17.31 14.99
CA GLU A 52 -6.28 18.70 15.42
C GLU A 52 -7.76 19.09 15.52
N THR A 53 -8.08 19.95 16.50
CA THR A 53 -9.45 20.47 16.69
C THR A 53 -9.65 21.76 15.91
N ILE A 54 -10.72 21.85 15.13
CA ILE A 54 -11.22 23.08 14.53
C ILE A 54 -12.46 23.54 15.31
N ASP A 55 -12.42 24.73 15.90
CA ASP A 55 -13.51 25.26 16.74
C ASP A 55 -14.10 26.58 16.22
N TRP A 56 -13.51 27.14 15.16
CA TRP A 56 -13.95 28.40 14.55
C TRP A 56 -13.50 28.48 13.09
N ALA A 57 -14.35 28.99 12.21
CA ALA A 57 -14.02 29.30 10.82
C ALA A 57 -14.86 30.48 10.29
N ASN A 58 -14.21 31.41 9.58
CA ASN A 58 -14.83 32.53 8.87
C ASN A 58 -15.96 33.23 9.66
N GLU A 59 -15.65 33.62 10.91
CA GLU A 59 -16.58 34.32 11.82
C GLU A 59 -17.70 33.46 12.41
N GLN A 60 -17.73 32.17 12.10
CA GLN A 60 -18.66 31.18 12.66
C GLN A 60 -17.95 30.24 13.64
N GLN A 61 -18.60 29.96 14.77
CA GLN A 61 -18.13 28.95 15.70
C GLN A 61 -18.51 27.55 15.18
N ILE A 62 -17.56 26.63 15.19
CA ILE A 62 -17.76 25.27 14.70
C ILE A 62 -18.02 24.36 15.90
N THR A 63 -19.21 23.77 15.97
CA THR A 63 -19.59 22.87 17.06
C THR A 63 -19.88 21.46 16.58
N THR A 64 -20.39 21.33 15.35
CA THR A 64 -20.75 20.07 14.71
C THR A 64 -20.04 19.94 13.35
N PRO A 65 -19.86 18.72 12.82
CA PRO A 65 -19.37 18.50 11.47
C PRO A 65 -20.19 19.26 10.41
N GLU A 66 -21.51 19.37 10.59
CA GLU A 66 -22.40 20.12 9.71
C GLU A 66 -22.05 21.61 9.66
N ASP A 67 -21.66 22.22 10.78
CA ASP A 67 -21.19 23.61 10.80
C ASP A 67 -19.95 23.78 9.93
N PHE A 68 -19.04 22.80 9.95
CA PHE A 68 -17.83 22.80 9.14
C PHE A 68 -18.13 22.59 7.65
N TYR A 69 -18.95 21.59 7.33
CA TYR A 69 -19.35 21.29 5.94
C TYR A 69 -20.27 22.35 5.34
N SER A 70 -20.82 23.27 6.15
CA SER A 70 -21.54 24.43 5.61
C SER A 70 -20.66 25.31 4.69
N PHE A 71 -19.33 25.20 4.81
CA PHE A 71 -18.35 25.89 3.98
C PHE A 71 -17.89 25.10 2.75
N ASP A 72 -18.48 23.95 2.43
CA ASP A 72 -18.01 23.12 1.32
C ASP A 72 -18.11 23.83 -0.05
N ASN A 73 -19.06 24.75 -0.20
CA ASN A 73 -19.20 25.59 -1.40
C ASN A 73 -18.46 26.94 -1.31
N PHE A 74 -17.67 27.17 -0.26
CA PHE A 74 -16.94 28.43 -0.08
C PHE A 74 -15.73 28.50 -1.01
N THR A 75 -15.47 29.68 -1.56
CA THR A 75 -14.27 29.96 -2.38
C THR A 75 -13.60 31.24 -1.91
N GLY A 76 -12.26 31.26 -1.93
CA GLY A 76 -11.42 32.35 -1.49
C GLY A 76 -10.67 32.04 -0.19
N VAL A 77 -10.21 33.10 0.50
CA VAL A 77 -9.39 32.94 1.71
C VAL A 77 -10.25 32.46 2.87
N PHE A 78 -10.04 31.21 3.26
CA PHE A 78 -10.67 30.55 4.38
C PHE A 78 -9.81 30.73 5.64
N ARG A 79 -10.40 31.36 6.66
CA ARG A 79 -9.77 31.61 7.96
C ARG A 79 -10.36 30.67 8.98
N PHE A 80 -9.54 29.99 9.74
CA PHE A 80 -10.02 29.05 10.73
C PHE A 80 -9.08 28.99 11.92
N ASN A 81 -9.57 28.50 13.05
CA ASN A 81 -8.77 28.28 14.25
C ASN A 81 -8.60 26.77 14.43
N HIS A 82 -7.35 26.32 14.57
CA HIS A 82 -7.03 24.93 14.83
C HIS A 82 -6.13 24.82 16.06
N ASN A 83 -6.53 24.03 17.06
CA ASN A 83 -5.84 23.91 18.35
C ASN A 83 -5.49 25.25 19.05
N GLY A 84 -6.26 26.31 18.79
CA GLY A 84 -6.02 27.65 19.34
C GLY A 84 -5.08 28.54 18.51
N GLU A 85 -4.64 28.08 17.34
CA GLU A 85 -3.85 28.85 16.38
C GLU A 85 -4.67 29.22 15.13
N LEU A 86 -4.47 30.43 14.61
CA LEU A 86 -5.16 30.91 13.41
C LEU A 86 -4.49 30.38 12.14
N GLY A 87 -5.22 29.57 11.39
CA GLY A 87 -4.86 29.06 10.06
C GLY A 87 -5.51 29.86 8.93
N LEU A 88 -4.83 29.88 7.78
CA LEU A 88 -5.30 30.49 6.54
C LEU A 88 -5.03 29.54 5.38
N VAL A 89 -6.06 29.24 4.59
CA VAL A 89 -5.96 28.49 3.33
C VAL A 89 -6.72 29.23 2.23
N ASP A 90 -6.28 29.09 0.99
CA ASP A 90 -6.98 29.67 -0.16
C ASP A 90 -7.70 28.57 -0.92
N ILE A 91 -9.02 28.68 -1.01
CA ILE A 91 -9.90 27.66 -1.61
C ILE A 91 -10.27 28.13 -3.01
N SER A 92 -9.56 27.59 -4.01
CA SER A 92 -9.73 27.97 -5.42
C SER A 92 -10.95 27.32 -6.08
N GLU A 93 -11.31 26.10 -5.65
CA GLU A 93 -12.46 25.33 -6.14
C GLU A 93 -13.31 24.86 -4.96
N PRO A 94 -14.65 24.73 -5.12
CA PRO A 94 -15.52 24.17 -4.07
C PRO A 94 -15.06 22.77 -3.62
N GLY A 95 -15.11 22.53 -2.32
CA GLY A 95 -14.68 21.29 -1.68
C GLY A 95 -13.57 21.53 -0.66
N LEU A 96 -13.83 21.18 0.61
CA LEU A 96 -12.81 21.32 1.67
C LEU A 96 -11.75 20.21 1.61
N GLY A 97 -12.12 19.02 1.13
CA GLY A 97 -11.22 17.85 1.11
C GLY A 97 -10.76 17.40 2.50
N VAL A 98 -11.49 17.77 3.55
CA VAL A 98 -11.21 17.40 4.94
C VAL A 98 -12.43 16.72 5.52
N ILE A 99 -12.23 15.53 6.07
CA ILE A 99 -13.27 14.81 6.82
C ILE A 99 -13.07 15.13 8.29
N VAL A 100 -14.10 15.66 8.92
CA VAL A 100 -14.12 16.00 10.36
C VAL A 100 -15.15 15.17 11.11
N GLU A 101 -14.91 14.96 12.40
CA GLU A 101 -15.82 14.29 13.33
C GLU A 101 -16.16 15.17 14.53
N GLU A 102 -17.24 14.84 15.23
CA GLU A 102 -17.55 15.48 16.52
C GLU A 102 -16.45 15.22 17.55
N LYS A 103 -16.06 16.26 18.27
CA LYS A 103 -15.10 16.12 19.36
C LYS A 103 -15.70 15.27 20.50
N PRO A 104 -15.00 14.21 20.97
CA PRO A 104 -15.49 13.37 22.05
C PRO A 104 -15.76 14.20 23.31
N THR A 105 -16.98 14.07 23.84
CA THR A 105 -17.40 14.77 25.07
C THR A 105 -16.81 14.15 26.34
N THR A 106 -16.26 12.93 26.24
CA THR A 106 -15.63 12.20 27.36
C THR A 106 -14.25 11.67 26.98
N LYS A 107 -13.41 11.41 27.99
CA LYS A 107 -12.09 10.76 27.83
C LYS A 107 -12.18 9.23 27.73
N ILE A 108 -13.37 8.70 27.41
CA ILE A 108 -13.62 7.27 27.34
C ILE A 108 -13.37 6.82 25.90
N ASN A 109 -12.43 5.89 25.71
CA ASN A 109 -12.26 5.21 24.43
C ASN A 109 -13.40 4.21 24.29
N LEU A 110 -14.39 4.54 23.48
CA LEU A 110 -15.51 3.65 23.18
C LEU A 110 -15.05 2.60 22.15
N GLY A 111 -15.63 1.40 22.21
CA GLY A 111 -15.36 0.36 21.22
C GLY A 111 -15.98 0.68 19.86
N LEU A 112 -15.54 -0.04 18.83
CA LEU A 112 -16.06 0.09 17.46
C LEU A 112 -17.59 -0.08 17.38
N ASP A 113 -18.14 -0.95 18.24
CA ASP A 113 -19.58 -1.21 18.38
C ASP A 113 -20.39 0.06 18.74
N LEU A 114 -19.74 1.08 19.30
CA LEU A 114 -20.36 2.32 19.77
C LEU A 114 -19.95 3.56 18.94
N ILE A 115 -18.77 3.53 18.32
CA ILE A 115 -18.24 4.63 17.48
C ILE A 115 -18.62 4.44 15.99
N GLY A 116 -18.86 3.21 15.57
CA GLY A 116 -18.98 2.85 14.15
C GLY A 116 -17.62 2.67 13.48
N GLY A 117 -17.58 1.79 12.48
CA GLY A 117 -16.41 1.48 11.66
C GLY A 117 -16.49 0.09 11.05
N THR A 118 -15.44 -0.35 10.37
CA THR A 118 -15.47 -1.58 9.58
C THR A 118 -14.60 -2.66 10.21
N ARG A 119 -15.18 -3.84 10.41
CA ARG A 119 -14.47 -5.05 10.83
C ARG A 119 -14.42 -6.04 9.66
N VAL A 120 -13.21 -6.41 9.25
CA VAL A 120 -12.97 -7.36 8.16
C VAL A 120 -12.23 -8.56 8.72
N ILE A 121 -12.59 -9.76 8.26
CA ILE A 121 -11.91 -11.01 8.58
C ILE A 121 -11.40 -11.59 7.27
N LEU A 122 -10.09 -11.71 7.16
CA LEU A 122 -9.42 -12.27 5.98
C LEU A 122 -8.91 -13.66 6.31
N GLN A 123 -9.15 -14.60 5.38
CA GLN A 123 -8.59 -15.93 5.43
C GLN A 123 -7.47 -16.04 4.38
N PRO A 124 -6.25 -16.43 4.77
CA PRO A 124 -5.21 -16.76 3.81
C PRO A 124 -5.61 -17.93 2.91
N MET A 125 -5.15 -17.91 1.65
CA MET A 125 -5.46 -18.99 0.69
C MET A 125 -4.75 -20.31 1.02
N GLU A 126 -3.58 -20.24 1.65
CA GLU A 126 -2.81 -21.41 2.07
C GLU A 126 -3.25 -21.85 3.47
N LYS A 127 -3.33 -23.18 3.66
CA LYS A 127 -3.61 -23.79 4.97
C LYS A 127 -2.31 -24.09 5.71
N ASN A 128 -2.36 -24.05 7.05
CA ASN A 128 -1.21 -24.32 7.94
C ASN A 128 -0.03 -23.37 7.71
N ILE A 129 -0.28 -22.07 7.87
CA ILE A 129 0.72 -21.02 7.71
C ILE A 129 1.63 -20.94 8.95
N SER A 130 2.93 -20.77 8.72
CA SER A 130 3.91 -20.49 9.80
C SER A 130 3.63 -19.14 10.47
N GLU A 131 3.89 -19.02 11.78
CA GLU A 131 3.78 -17.75 12.51
C GLU A 131 4.60 -16.62 11.84
N ASP A 132 5.76 -16.95 11.27
CA ASP A 132 6.61 -15.99 10.55
C ASP A 132 5.93 -15.46 9.28
N LEU A 133 5.31 -16.35 8.52
CA LEU A 133 4.60 -15.99 7.29
C LEU A 133 3.33 -15.19 7.62
N MET A 134 2.62 -15.56 8.69
CA MET A 134 1.47 -14.79 9.18
C MET A 134 1.87 -13.36 9.57
N SER A 135 2.99 -13.21 10.28
CA SER A 135 3.53 -11.91 10.68
C SER A 135 3.92 -11.06 9.46
N GLN A 136 4.48 -11.68 8.41
CA GLN A 136 4.79 -11.00 7.16
C GLN A 136 3.53 -10.53 6.43
N ILE A 137 2.47 -11.34 6.40
CA ILE A 137 1.18 -10.97 5.81
C ILE A 137 0.61 -9.76 6.56
N ILE A 138 0.58 -9.80 7.90
CA ILE A 138 0.09 -8.68 8.72
C ILE A 138 0.89 -7.41 8.46
N SER A 139 2.23 -7.48 8.48
CA SER A 139 3.10 -6.32 8.21
C SER A 139 2.84 -5.72 6.82
N THR A 140 2.56 -6.55 5.82
CA THR A 140 2.21 -6.10 4.48
C THR A 140 0.86 -5.38 4.47
N LEU A 141 -0.17 -5.95 5.11
CA LEU A 141 -1.49 -5.33 5.21
C LEU A 141 -1.46 -4.03 6.02
N GLU A 142 -0.72 -3.99 7.13
CA GLU A 142 -0.45 -2.79 7.92
C GLU A 142 0.20 -1.69 7.08
N THR A 143 1.24 -2.03 6.34
CA THR A 143 1.94 -1.07 5.46
C THR A 143 0.99 -0.49 4.42
N ARG A 144 0.17 -1.33 3.77
CA ARG A 144 -0.82 -0.86 2.79
C ARG A 144 -1.84 0.08 3.42
N ILE A 145 -2.48 -0.34 4.50
CA ILE A 145 -3.50 0.47 5.20
C ILE A 145 -2.93 1.82 5.64
N ASN A 146 -1.71 1.84 6.15
CA ASN A 146 -1.02 3.07 6.54
C ASN A 146 -0.75 4.01 5.36
N ILE A 147 -0.38 3.49 4.19
CA ILE A 147 -0.17 4.30 2.97
C ILE A 147 -1.47 5.01 2.55
N TYR A 148 -2.62 4.36 2.72
CA TYR A 148 -3.93 4.95 2.42
C TYR A 148 -4.45 5.87 3.54
N GLY A 149 -3.62 6.20 4.54
CA GLY A 149 -3.96 7.16 5.59
C GLY A 149 -4.85 6.60 6.72
N LEU A 150 -5.11 5.29 6.73
CA LEU A 150 -5.97 4.61 7.71
C LEU A 150 -5.16 4.15 8.95
N ARG A 151 -4.48 5.09 9.61
CA ARG A 151 -3.43 4.79 10.60
C ARG A 151 -3.92 4.16 11.92
N GLU A 152 -5.23 4.18 12.19
CA GLU A 152 -5.82 3.63 13.43
C GLU A 152 -6.39 2.21 13.27
N SER A 153 -5.83 1.43 12.34
CA SER A 153 -6.20 0.03 12.14
C SER A 153 -5.62 -0.90 13.20
N ARG A 154 -6.43 -1.83 13.72
CA ARG A 154 -5.98 -2.92 14.60
C ARG A 154 -5.98 -4.24 13.84
N PHE A 155 -4.87 -4.96 13.91
CA PHE A 155 -4.71 -6.30 13.33
C PHE A 155 -4.61 -7.33 14.45
N GLN A 156 -5.38 -8.41 14.34
CA GLN A 156 -5.35 -9.52 15.30
C GLN A 156 -5.43 -10.84 14.56
N VAL A 157 -4.58 -11.79 14.94
CA VAL A 157 -4.74 -13.20 14.51
C VAL A 157 -5.81 -13.83 15.38
N ILE A 158 -6.77 -14.49 14.75
CA ILE A 158 -7.80 -15.28 15.42
C ILE A 158 -7.79 -16.69 14.84
N ASP A 159 -7.92 -17.70 15.69
CA ASP A 159 -8.04 -19.09 15.24
C ASP A 159 -9.48 -19.58 15.39
N ASP A 160 -9.98 -20.31 14.39
CA ASP A 160 -11.24 -21.02 14.51
C ASP A 160 -11.05 -22.31 15.33
N ILE A 161 -12.17 -22.86 15.79
CA ILE A 161 -12.29 -24.12 16.52
C ILE A 161 -11.67 -25.29 15.71
N MET A 162 -11.60 -25.16 14.39
CA MET A 162 -10.97 -26.13 13.48
C MET A 162 -9.45 -25.95 13.34
N GLY A 163 -8.85 -24.95 14.01
CA GLY A 163 -7.41 -24.66 13.98
C GLY A 163 -6.94 -23.89 12.74
N GLU A 164 -7.86 -23.33 11.96
CA GLU A 164 -7.53 -22.45 10.83
C GLU A 164 -7.36 -21.02 11.36
N SER A 165 -6.31 -20.33 10.93
CA SER A 165 -5.99 -18.97 11.35
C SER A 165 -6.57 -17.93 10.38
N TYR A 166 -7.04 -16.82 10.94
CA TYR A 166 -7.62 -15.68 10.23
C TYR A 166 -6.99 -14.38 10.73
N ILE A 167 -7.04 -13.36 9.89
CA ILE A 167 -6.59 -12.01 10.23
C ILE A 167 -7.83 -11.13 10.38
N GLN A 168 -8.09 -10.70 11.61
CA GLN A 168 -9.12 -9.71 11.92
C GLN A 168 -8.53 -8.31 11.86
N ILE A 169 -9.21 -7.44 11.12
CA ILE A 169 -8.83 -6.05 10.92
C ILE A 169 -10.00 -5.17 11.37
N GLU A 170 -9.73 -4.23 12.28
CA GLU A 170 -10.71 -3.26 12.77
C GLU A 170 -10.22 -1.85 12.45
N MET A 171 -11.07 -1.04 11.83
CA MET A 171 -10.73 0.34 11.43
C MET A 171 -11.84 1.32 11.77
N ALA A 172 -11.44 2.48 12.29
CA ALA A 172 -12.31 3.63 12.48
C ALA A 172 -12.40 4.42 11.15
N GLY A 173 -13.43 4.16 10.35
CA GLY A 173 -13.63 4.78 9.03
C GLY A 173 -13.11 3.94 7.85
N GLY A 174 -13.54 4.31 6.63
CA GLY A 174 -13.33 3.53 5.40
C GLY A 174 -14.48 2.56 5.10
N SER A 175 -14.93 2.53 3.84
CA SER A 175 -16.02 1.63 3.43
C SER A 175 -15.52 0.19 3.26
N GLN A 176 -16.37 -0.82 3.48
CA GLN A 176 -16.02 -2.23 3.24
C GLN A 176 -15.45 -2.44 1.82
N ALA A 177 -16.03 -1.78 0.81
CA ALA A 177 -15.62 -1.92 -0.58
C ALA A 177 -14.20 -1.36 -0.83
N GLU A 178 -13.87 -0.23 -0.21
CA GLU A 178 -12.52 0.34 -0.28
C GLU A 178 -11.51 -0.60 0.37
N ILE A 179 -11.84 -1.16 1.53
CA ILE A 179 -10.99 -2.10 2.25
C ILE A 179 -10.79 -3.40 1.44
N GLU A 180 -11.85 -3.92 0.82
CA GLU A 180 -11.74 -5.07 -0.07
C GLU A 180 -10.81 -4.77 -1.25
N GLU A 181 -10.93 -3.59 -1.89
CA GLU A 181 -10.04 -3.24 -3.00
C GLU A 181 -8.58 -3.10 -2.58
N LEU A 182 -8.33 -2.51 -1.40
CA LEU A 182 -6.98 -2.27 -0.88
C LEU A 182 -6.30 -3.54 -0.38
N LEU A 183 -7.07 -4.48 0.18
CA LEU A 183 -6.55 -5.67 0.85
C LEU A 183 -6.62 -6.94 0.00
N ALA A 184 -7.54 -7.05 -0.96
CA ALA A 184 -7.72 -8.28 -1.74
C ALA A 184 -6.69 -8.47 -2.86
N LYS A 185 -6.02 -7.40 -3.32
CA LYS A 185 -5.01 -7.53 -4.39
C LYS A 185 -3.73 -8.15 -3.82
N GLN A 186 -3.29 -9.28 -4.34
CA GLN A 186 -2.04 -9.91 -3.87
C GLN A 186 -0.83 -9.02 -4.21
N GLY A 187 -0.80 -8.42 -5.40
CA GLY A 187 0.31 -7.59 -5.86
C GLY A 187 1.52 -8.42 -6.26
N LYS A 188 1.28 -9.53 -7.00
CA LYS A 188 2.33 -10.43 -7.47
C LYS A 188 3.21 -9.71 -8.49
N PHE A 189 4.41 -9.35 -8.08
CA PHE A 189 5.36 -8.63 -8.91
C PHE A 189 6.39 -9.57 -9.55
N ALA A 190 6.70 -9.35 -10.84
CA ALA A 190 7.76 -10.05 -11.53
C ALA A 190 8.45 -9.18 -12.60
N GLY A 191 9.77 -9.08 -12.53
CA GLY A 191 10.61 -8.54 -13.61
C GLY A 191 11.03 -9.65 -14.55
N LYS A 192 10.56 -9.59 -15.81
CA LYS A 192 10.85 -10.58 -16.86
C LYS A 192 11.65 -9.97 -18.00
N ILE A 193 12.54 -10.77 -18.59
CA ILE A 193 13.35 -10.41 -19.75
C ILE A 193 12.88 -11.23 -20.96
N PRO A 194 12.34 -10.59 -22.02
CA PRO A 194 12.02 -11.27 -23.26
C PRO A 194 13.29 -11.63 -24.02
N LYS A 195 13.37 -12.87 -24.49
CA LYS A 195 14.38 -13.33 -25.43
C LYS A 195 13.68 -13.65 -26.74
N LEU A 196 14.00 -12.85 -27.77
CA LEU A 196 13.58 -13.10 -29.14
C LEU A 196 14.56 -14.07 -29.78
N VAL A 197 14.03 -15.15 -30.36
CA VAL A 197 14.82 -16.17 -31.06
C VAL A 197 14.39 -16.19 -32.50
N SER A 198 15.31 -15.96 -33.43
CA SER A 198 15.07 -16.15 -34.85
C SER A 198 15.00 -17.65 -35.17
N ILE A 199 13.92 -18.06 -35.86
CA ILE A 199 13.68 -19.45 -36.26
C ILE A 199 13.92 -19.57 -37.76
N THR A 200 14.68 -20.57 -38.18
CA THR A 200 14.90 -20.93 -39.58
C THR A 200 14.72 -22.44 -39.72
N ASP A 201 13.86 -22.86 -40.66
CA ASP A 201 13.51 -24.27 -40.89
C ASP A 201 13.04 -25.01 -39.62
N GLY A 202 12.30 -24.32 -38.73
CA GLY A 202 11.76 -24.89 -37.49
C GLY A 202 12.77 -25.05 -36.36
N THR A 203 13.99 -24.51 -36.51
CA THR A 203 15.03 -24.51 -35.47
C THR A 203 15.59 -23.12 -35.23
N GLY A 204 16.04 -22.84 -34.02
CA GLY A 204 16.71 -21.60 -33.66
C GLY A 204 17.70 -21.81 -32.52
N ILE A 205 18.57 -20.82 -32.32
CA ILE A 205 19.57 -20.84 -31.26
C ILE A 205 19.31 -19.63 -30.36
N MET A 206 19.25 -19.87 -29.06
CA MET A 206 19.22 -18.83 -28.05
C MET A 206 20.50 -18.91 -27.22
N THR A 207 21.18 -17.79 -27.03
CA THR A 207 22.35 -17.72 -26.15
C THR A 207 21.97 -17.11 -24.80
N ILE A 208 22.30 -17.80 -23.71
CA ILE A 208 22.21 -17.28 -22.33
C ILE A 208 23.55 -17.51 -21.65
N ASP A 209 24.15 -16.44 -21.13
CA ASP A 209 25.44 -16.50 -20.43
C ASP A 209 26.56 -17.20 -21.23
N GLY A 210 26.60 -16.94 -22.54
CA GLY A 210 27.58 -17.55 -23.46
C GLY A 210 27.34 -19.04 -23.76
N THR A 211 26.25 -19.63 -23.28
CA THR A 211 25.84 -21.00 -23.60
C THR A 211 24.72 -20.95 -24.63
N ASP A 212 24.88 -21.71 -25.72
CA ASP A 212 23.90 -21.82 -26.79
C ASP A 212 22.90 -22.94 -26.52
N TYR A 213 21.61 -22.63 -26.61
CA TYR A 213 20.51 -23.57 -26.44
C TYR A 213 19.76 -23.70 -27.76
N ASN A 214 19.67 -24.93 -28.24
CA ASN A 214 18.89 -25.25 -29.43
C ASN A 214 17.41 -25.29 -29.09
N ILE A 215 16.63 -24.59 -29.88
CA ILE A 215 15.17 -24.56 -29.82
C ILE A 215 14.66 -25.21 -31.09
N SER A 216 13.80 -26.20 -30.94
CA SER A 216 13.06 -26.77 -32.08
C SER A 216 11.58 -26.52 -31.91
N TYR A 217 10.90 -26.34 -33.03
CA TYR A 217 9.48 -26.06 -33.09
C TYR A 217 8.74 -27.15 -33.87
N SER A 218 7.68 -27.70 -33.27
CA SER A 218 6.75 -28.64 -33.90
C SER A 218 5.36 -28.48 -33.31
N ASP A 219 4.33 -28.42 -34.15
CA ASP A 219 2.91 -28.46 -33.74
C ASP A 219 2.52 -27.48 -32.61
N ASN A 220 2.85 -26.19 -32.77
CA ASN A 220 2.59 -25.12 -31.78
C ASN A 220 3.29 -25.32 -30.43
N LYS A 221 4.32 -26.15 -30.38
CA LYS A 221 5.13 -26.40 -29.20
C LYS A 221 6.58 -26.12 -29.49
N ILE A 222 7.28 -25.57 -28.50
CA ILE A 222 8.73 -25.44 -28.53
C ILE A 222 9.34 -26.59 -27.72
N THR A 223 10.47 -27.10 -28.18
CA THR A 223 11.33 -27.97 -27.39
C THR A 223 12.61 -27.24 -27.09
N LEU A 224 12.89 -27.05 -25.80
CA LEU A 224 14.08 -26.39 -25.28
C LEU A 224 14.65 -27.29 -24.18
N ASP A 225 15.93 -27.67 -24.31
CA ASP A 225 16.61 -28.59 -23.38
C ASP A 225 15.85 -29.91 -23.15
N GLY A 226 15.33 -30.50 -24.24
CA GLY A 226 14.57 -31.76 -24.19
C GLY A 226 13.18 -31.66 -23.56
N LYS A 227 12.74 -30.47 -23.12
CA LYS A 227 11.39 -30.24 -22.60
C LYS A 227 10.51 -29.59 -23.66
N THR A 228 9.36 -30.18 -23.92
CA THR A 228 8.37 -29.66 -24.88
C THR A 228 7.28 -28.86 -24.16
N LEU A 229 7.07 -27.61 -24.56
CA LEU A 229 6.16 -26.66 -23.93
C LEU A 229 5.16 -26.10 -24.94
N SER A 230 3.91 -25.99 -24.49
CA SER A 230 2.84 -25.27 -25.17
C SER A 230 2.85 -23.80 -24.76
N ILE A 231 2.16 -22.94 -25.51
CA ILE A 231 2.01 -21.52 -25.19
C ILE A 231 1.52 -21.33 -23.74
N ASN A 232 2.07 -20.33 -23.06
CA ASN A 232 1.88 -19.95 -21.66
C ASN A 232 2.35 -20.96 -20.62
N GLN A 233 2.93 -22.10 -21.00
CA GLN A 233 3.54 -23.02 -20.04
C GLN A 233 4.89 -22.48 -19.57
N THR A 234 5.14 -22.70 -18.28
CA THR A 234 6.41 -22.36 -17.63
C THR A 234 7.29 -23.59 -17.49
N SER A 235 8.60 -23.36 -17.43
CA SER A 235 9.61 -24.38 -17.19
C SER A 235 10.88 -23.73 -16.65
N THR A 236 11.89 -24.54 -16.39
CA THR A 236 13.18 -24.11 -15.85
C THR A 236 14.32 -24.53 -16.78
N LEU A 237 15.26 -23.61 -16.97
CA LEU A 237 16.51 -23.80 -17.70
C LEU A 237 17.65 -23.21 -16.86
N ASP A 238 18.60 -24.05 -16.42
CA ASP A 238 19.73 -23.65 -15.57
C ASP A 238 19.36 -22.74 -14.39
N GLY A 239 18.29 -23.13 -13.68
CA GLY A 239 17.77 -22.40 -12.52
C GLY A 239 16.99 -21.12 -12.84
N LEU A 240 16.82 -20.78 -14.12
CA LEU A 240 16.01 -19.65 -14.58
C LEU A 240 14.62 -20.16 -14.97
N GLU A 241 13.59 -19.60 -14.35
CA GLU A 241 12.21 -19.83 -14.78
C GLU A 241 11.94 -19.07 -16.08
N TYR A 242 11.27 -19.73 -17.03
CA TYR A 242 10.87 -19.11 -18.28
C TYR A 242 9.47 -19.55 -18.69
N GLN A 243 8.83 -18.71 -19.49
CA GLN A 243 7.50 -18.90 -20.03
C GLN A 243 7.52 -18.72 -21.55
N PHE A 244 6.92 -19.66 -22.27
CA PHE A 244 6.76 -19.54 -23.72
C PHE A 244 5.51 -18.69 -24.03
N ILE A 245 5.67 -17.56 -24.72
CA ILE A 245 4.57 -16.59 -24.89
C ILE A 245 3.95 -16.65 -26.28
N ASN A 246 4.79 -16.58 -27.31
CA ASN A 246 4.30 -16.53 -28.67
C ASN A 246 5.37 -16.99 -29.66
N TYR A 247 4.93 -17.35 -30.85
CA TYR A 247 5.80 -17.63 -31.98
C TYR A 247 5.13 -17.21 -33.29
N THR A 248 5.98 -17.07 -34.29
CA THR A 248 5.67 -16.87 -35.70
C THR A 248 6.50 -17.87 -36.50
N ASN A 249 6.38 -17.87 -37.83
CA ASN A 249 7.23 -18.72 -38.67
C ASN A 249 8.72 -18.38 -38.53
N ASP A 250 9.04 -17.13 -38.20
CA ASP A 250 10.41 -16.59 -38.25
C ASP A 250 10.98 -16.28 -36.86
N SER A 251 10.15 -16.30 -35.80
CA SER A 251 10.61 -15.94 -34.46
C SER A 251 9.79 -16.55 -33.34
N ALA A 252 10.43 -16.79 -32.20
CA ALA A 252 9.79 -17.18 -30.95
C ALA A 252 10.15 -16.21 -29.82
N VAL A 253 9.20 -15.95 -28.93
CA VAL A 253 9.39 -15.10 -27.75
C VAL A 253 9.27 -15.94 -26.49
N ILE A 254 10.34 -15.96 -25.71
CA ILE A 254 10.41 -16.63 -24.41
C ILE A 254 10.67 -15.56 -23.35
N LEU A 255 9.81 -15.50 -22.33
CA LEU A 255 9.98 -14.59 -21.20
C LEU A 255 10.70 -15.32 -20.07
N PHE A 256 11.88 -14.84 -19.69
CA PHE A 256 12.61 -15.34 -18.51
C PHE A 256 12.31 -14.48 -17.29
N THR A 257 12.04 -15.10 -16.15
CA THR A 257 11.89 -14.39 -14.88
C THR A 257 13.27 -14.05 -14.33
N ALA A 258 13.59 -12.76 -14.27
CA ALA A 258 14.84 -12.28 -13.67
C ALA A 258 14.72 -12.18 -12.16
N PHE A 259 13.66 -11.54 -11.67
CA PHE A 259 13.37 -11.37 -10.25
C PHE A 259 11.87 -11.29 -9.98
N THR A 260 11.45 -11.64 -8.77
CA THR A 260 10.06 -11.56 -8.31
C THR A 260 9.94 -10.62 -7.12
N GLY A 261 8.73 -10.46 -6.58
CA GLY A 261 8.50 -9.76 -5.32
C GLY A 261 9.37 -10.25 -4.16
N GLU A 262 9.71 -11.55 -4.13
CA GLU A 262 10.57 -12.14 -3.08
C GLU A 262 12.02 -11.66 -3.14
N ASP A 263 12.46 -11.21 -4.31
CA ASP A 263 13.80 -10.66 -4.49
C ASP A 263 13.88 -9.18 -4.09
N ILE A 264 12.76 -8.51 -3.86
CA ILE A 264 12.75 -7.08 -3.53
C ILE A 264 13.21 -6.89 -2.09
N ARG A 265 14.32 -6.19 -1.91
CA ARG A 265 14.86 -5.82 -0.58
C ARG A 265 14.33 -4.48 -0.12
N SER A 266 14.20 -3.52 -1.03
CA SER A 266 13.58 -2.24 -0.75
C SER A 266 13.08 -1.56 -2.02
N VAL A 267 12.08 -0.69 -1.84
CA VAL A 267 11.57 0.21 -2.87
C VAL A 267 11.70 1.63 -2.34
N CYS A 268 12.34 2.50 -3.10
CA CYS A 268 12.46 3.90 -2.75
C CYS A 268 11.12 4.60 -2.99
N ILE A 269 10.45 4.96 -1.89
CA ILE A 269 9.20 5.73 -1.95
C ILE A 269 9.49 7.22 -1.78
N GLN A 270 10.52 7.56 -0.99
CA GLN A 270 10.96 8.93 -0.73
C GLN A 270 12.38 9.15 -1.26
N ASP A 271 12.61 10.30 -1.91
CA ASP A 271 13.93 10.69 -2.39
C ASP A 271 14.88 10.93 -1.22
N GLN A 272 16.02 10.26 -1.24
CA GLN A 272 17.14 10.44 -0.34
C GLN A 272 18.41 10.59 -1.18
N PRO A 273 18.89 11.82 -1.40
CA PRO A 273 20.03 12.08 -2.27
C PRO A 273 21.24 11.20 -1.96
N GLY A 274 21.68 10.41 -2.96
CA GLY A 274 22.82 9.51 -2.86
C GLY A 274 22.54 8.15 -2.21
N ILE A 275 21.31 7.89 -1.76
CA ILE A 275 20.93 6.64 -1.06
C ILE A 275 19.74 5.95 -1.75
N CYS A 276 18.68 6.71 -2.03
CA CYS A 276 17.42 6.21 -2.59
C CYS A 276 16.87 7.25 -3.58
N ALA A 277 16.62 6.87 -4.82
CA ALA A 277 15.98 7.77 -5.77
C ALA A 277 14.46 7.51 -5.84
N SER A 278 13.65 8.54 -5.61
CA SER A 278 12.19 8.53 -5.86
C SER A 278 11.74 9.94 -6.19
N ARG A 279 11.75 10.29 -7.48
CA ARG A 279 11.63 11.68 -7.91
C ARG A 279 10.93 11.84 -9.24
N LEU A 280 10.25 12.97 -9.37
CA LEU A 280 9.69 13.49 -10.60
C LEU A 280 10.72 14.42 -11.26
N TYR A 281 10.98 14.26 -12.55
CA TYR A 281 11.80 15.19 -13.32
C TYR A 281 11.11 15.62 -14.60
N GLU A 282 11.36 16.86 -15.00
CA GLU A 282 10.81 17.45 -16.21
C GLU A 282 11.58 16.92 -17.44
N THR A 283 10.83 16.51 -18.45
CA THR A 283 11.36 16.16 -19.77
C THR A 283 10.72 17.05 -20.84
N PRO A 284 11.30 17.18 -22.04
CA PRO A 284 10.75 18.05 -23.09
C PRO A 284 9.29 17.75 -23.50
N GLY A 285 8.74 16.59 -23.10
CA GLY A 285 7.38 16.15 -23.38
C GLY A 285 6.48 16.00 -22.15
N GLY A 286 6.92 16.40 -20.96
CA GLY A 286 6.12 16.30 -19.73
C GLY A 286 6.94 16.05 -18.47
N TYR A 287 6.45 15.17 -17.62
CA TYR A 287 7.14 14.75 -16.41
C TYR A 287 7.35 13.24 -16.44
N GLU A 288 8.53 12.81 -16.02
CA GLU A 288 8.84 11.41 -15.80
C GLU A 288 9.04 11.16 -14.31
N PHE A 289 8.44 10.09 -13.81
CA PHE A 289 8.63 9.63 -12.45
C PHE A 289 9.58 8.43 -12.46
N LEU A 290 10.62 8.51 -11.63
CA LEU A 290 11.56 7.42 -11.42
C LEU A 290 11.62 7.08 -9.94
N PHE A 291 11.62 5.78 -9.66
CA PHE A 291 11.91 5.23 -8.35
C PHE A 291 12.92 4.10 -8.48
N GLN A 292 13.71 3.91 -7.43
CA GLN A 292 14.73 2.87 -7.37
C GLN A 292 14.22 1.66 -6.60
N VAL A 293 14.53 0.48 -7.11
CA VAL A 293 14.26 -0.81 -6.47
C VAL A 293 15.60 -1.48 -6.20
N ILE A 294 15.79 -1.97 -4.98
CA ILE A 294 16.95 -2.76 -4.60
C ILE A 294 16.52 -4.22 -4.53
N ILE A 295 17.19 -5.07 -5.30
CA ILE A 295 16.93 -6.51 -5.36
C ILE A 295 17.99 -7.31 -4.59
N SER A 296 17.66 -8.55 -4.29
CA SER A 296 18.51 -9.56 -3.65
C SER A 296 19.73 -9.87 -4.52
N HIS A 297 20.76 -10.45 -3.90
CA HIS A 297 21.95 -10.88 -4.64
C HIS A 297 21.57 -11.94 -5.68
N GLU A 298 20.72 -12.88 -5.30
CA GLU A 298 20.23 -13.98 -6.14
C GLU A 298 19.43 -13.47 -7.34
N GLY A 299 18.55 -12.48 -7.12
CA GLY A 299 17.81 -11.80 -8.19
C GLY A 299 18.73 -11.03 -9.13
N ALA A 300 19.76 -10.36 -8.58
CA ALA A 300 20.76 -9.66 -9.37
C ALA A 300 21.61 -10.62 -10.23
N GLU A 301 21.98 -11.79 -9.71
CA GLU A 301 22.70 -12.81 -10.46
C GLU A 301 21.87 -13.34 -11.64
N ARG A 302 20.58 -13.65 -11.42
CA ARG A 302 19.67 -14.06 -12.50
C ARG A 302 19.51 -12.96 -13.56
N PHE A 303 19.30 -11.72 -13.13
CA PHE A 303 19.21 -10.58 -14.04
C PHE A 303 20.49 -10.38 -14.85
N ALA A 304 21.66 -10.49 -14.21
CA ALA A 304 22.95 -10.42 -14.89
C ALA A 304 23.15 -11.57 -15.88
N LYS A 305 22.78 -12.80 -15.51
CA LYS A 305 22.88 -13.98 -16.37
C LYS A 305 22.04 -13.82 -17.65
N LEU A 306 20.84 -13.26 -17.52
CA LEU A 306 19.93 -13.04 -18.64
C LEU A 306 20.40 -11.91 -19.56
N THR A 307 21.01 -10.86 -19.01
CA THR A 307 21.40 -9.65 -19.74
C THR A 307 22.84 -9.68 -20.28
N ARG A 308 23.70 -10.57 -19.77
CA ARG A 308 25.09 -10.70 -20.22
C ARG A 308 25.17 -11.06 -21.70
N GLY A 309 25.95 -10.27 -22.44
CA GLY A 309 26.17 -10.48 -23.87
C GLY A 309 25.01 -10.01 -24.77
N MET A 310 23.99 -9.36 -24.22
CA MET A 310 22.98 -8.68 -25.05
C MET A 310 23.58 -7.52 -25.83
N GLU A 311 23.05 -7.30 -27.04
CA GLU A 311 23.41 -6.12 -27.83
C GLU A 311 22.96 -4.83 -27.12
N THR A 312 23.70 -3.75 -27.39
CA THR A 312 23.39 -2.43 -26.85
C THR A 312 22.89 -1.50 -27.95
N LEU A 313 21.87 -0.73 -27.63
CA LEU A 313 21.32 0.32 -28.45
C LEU A 313 21.76 1.67 -27.89
N VAL A 314 22.14 2.60 -28.76
CA VAL A 314 22.42 3.98 -28.38
C VAL A 314 21.21 4.82 -28.71
N ASN A 315 20.67 5.52 -27.73
CA ASN A 315 19.60 6.48 -27.96
C ASN A 315 20.16 7.66 -28.77
N PRO A 316 19.67 7.92 -29.99
CA PRO A 316 20.22 8.96 -30.86
C PRO A 316 20.01 10.37 -30.32
N ASN A 317 19.05 10.57 -29.42
CA ASN A 317 18.72 11.88 -28.84
C ASN A 317 19.47 12.17 -27.54
N SER A 318 19.62 11.17 -26.65
CA SER A 318 20.30 11.35 -25.36
C SER A 318 21.76 10.87 -25.34
N GLY A 319 22.17 10.04 -26.32
CA GLY A 319 23.49 9.40 -26.33
C GLY A 319 23.65 8.27 -25.32
N GLU A 320 22.59 7.93 -24.57
CA GLU A 320 22.61 6.89 -23.56
C GLU A 320 22.59 5.49 -24.18
N VAL A 321 23.27 4.56 -23.51
CA VAL A 321 23.42 3.18 -23.97
C VAL A 321 22.47 2.29 -23.16
N TYR A 322 21.61 1.57 -23.87
CA TYR A 322 20.63 0.65 -23.32
C TYR A 322 20.85 -0.75 -23.86
N LEU A 323 20.37 -1.78 -23.15
CA LEU A 323 20.28 -3.11 -23.73
C LEU A 323 19.15 -3.14 -24.77
N GLU A 324 19.31 -3.92 -25.83
CA GLU A 324 18.30 -4.09 -26.89
C GLU A 324 16.97 -4.60 -26.33
N SER A 325 17.03 -5.58 -25.42
CA SER A 325 15.86 -6.11 -24.75
C SER A 325 15.40 -5.21 -23.60
N LYS A 326 14.10 -4.91 -23.58
CA LYS A 326 13.46 -4.19 -22.47
C LYS A 326 13.19 -5.13 -21.29
N LEU A 327 13.27 -4.60 -20.08
CA LEU A 327 12.75 -5.25 -18.88
C LEU A 327 11.22 -5.07 -18.86
N ALA A 328 10.50 -6.19 -18.79
CA ALA A 328 9.05 -6.24 -18.69
C ALA A 328 8.66 -6.42 -17.22
N LEU A 329 7.95 -5.44 -16.66
CA LEU A 329 7.52 -5.47 -15.26
C LEU A 329 6.07 -5.91 -15.20
N PHE A 330 5.80 -7.03 -14.53
CA PHE A 330 4.45 -7.56 -14.38
C PHE A 330 3.93 -7.31 -12.97
N LEU A 331 2.67 -6.92 -12.87
CA LEU A 331 1.90 -6.86 -11.62
C LEU A 331 0.62 -7.68 -11.80
N ASP A 332 0.44 -8.69 -10.96
CA ASP A 332 -0.69 -9.62 -11.03
C ASP A 332 -0.84 -10.24 -12.44
N ASP A 333 0.29 -10.66 -13.02
CA ASP A 333 0.42 -11.23 -14.36
C ASP A 333 0.01 -10.29 -15.53
N ASN A 334 -0.20 -9.00 -15.26
CA ASN A 334 -0.39 -7.95 -16.26
C ASN A 334 0.89 -7.15 -16.47
N LEU A 335 1.25 -6.88 -17.74
CA LEU A 335 2.40 -6.08 -18.14
C LEU A 335 2.15 -4.57 -17.99
#